data_AF-A0A8S9NN66-F1
#
_entry.id   AF-A0A8S9NN66-F1
#
_cell.length_a   1.000
_cell.length_b   1.000
_cell.length_c   1.000
_cell.angle_alpha   90.00
_cell.angle_beta   90.00
_cell.angle_gamma   90.00
#
_symmetry.space_group_name_H-M   'P 1'
#
loop_
_entity.id
_entity.type
_entity.pdbx_description
1 polymer ?
#
loop_
_entity_poly.entity_id
_entity_poly.type
_entity_poly.pdbx_seq_one_letter_code
_entity_poly.pdbx_strand_id
1 'polypeptide(L)'
;MNQAVTEGVLKDFKSKWKEMVEYKEKEPNNIIQEILSIGQSQDFDLIVVGRGRLPSAEVATLAECQAEHPQLGCIGDVLASSINHIIPSILVVQQHNKPQVEEIAVSKIVKESSLSINGDANV
;
A
#
# COMPACT_ATOMS: atom_id res chain seq x y z
N MET A 1 6.50 -3.59 17.06
CA MET A 1 6.61 -4.96 16.51
C MET A 1 7.85 -5.59 17.17
N ASN A 2 7.72 -6.70 17.89
CA ASN A 2 8.86 -7.28 18.63
C ASN A 2 9.78 -8.04 17.67
N GLN A 3 10.99 -7.54 17.47
CA GLN A 3 11.97 -8.05 16.49
C GLN A 3 12.28 -9.56 16.66
N ALA A 4 12.28 -10.05 17.90
CA ALA A 4 12.52 -11.45 18.24
C ALA A 4 11.43 -12.44 17.75
N VAL A 5 10.17 -11.98 17.61
CA VAL A 5 9.07 -12.84 17.13
C VAL A 5 9.21 -13.09 15.62
N THR A 6 9.71 -12.11 14.88
CA THR A 6 9.91 -12.21 13.43
C THR A 6 11.07 -13.12 13.07
N GLU A 7 12.17 -13.08 13.83
CA GLU A 7 13.37 -13.86 13.54
C GLU A 7 13.15 -15.38 13.69
N GLY A 8 12.46 -15.81 14.75
CA GLY A 8 12.13 -17.23 14.96
C GLY A 8 11.26 -17.81 13.85
N VAL A 9 10.21 -17.07 13.44
CA VAL A 9 9.31 -17.48 12.35
C VAL A 9 10.05 -17.54 11.02
N LEU A 10 10.92 -16.56 10.73
CA LEU A 10 11.72 -16.54 9.52
C LEU A 10 12.72 -17.71 9.48
N LYS A 11 13.35 -18.02 10.61
CA LYS A 11 14.29 -19.14 10.72
C LYS A 11 13.57 -20.47 10.48
N ASP A 12 12.41 -20.67 11.09
CA ASP A 12 11.59 -21.86 10.88
C ASP A 12 11.17 -21.99 9.41
N PHE A 13 10.73 -20.89 8.80
CA PHE A 13 10.38 -20.85 7.38
C PHE A 13 11.58 -21.24 6.49
N LYS A 14 12.72 -20.59 6.67
CA LYS A 14 13.95 -20.91 5.92
C LYS A 14 14.38 -22.36 6.13
N SER A 15 14.27 -22.91 7.35
CA SER A 15 14.64 -24.30 7.62
C SER A 15 13.76 -25.31 6.87
N LYS A 16 12.48 -24.99 6.69
CA LYS A 16 11.53 -25.83 5.93
C LYS A 16 11.80 -25.81 4.43
N TRP A 17 12.20 -24.66 3.89
CA TRP A 17 12.35 -24.45 2.44
C TRP A 17 13.81 -24.44 1.96
N LYS A 18 14.79 -24.53 2.87
CA LYS A 18 16.24 -24.61 2.62
C LYS A 18 16.69 -23.61 1.55
N GLU A 19 17.36 -24.07 0.49
CA GLU A 19 17.93 -23.27 -0.59
C GLU A 19 16.89 -22.82 -1.63
N MET A 20 15.62 -23.22 -1.50
CA MET A 20 14.56 -22.83 -2.45
C MET A 20 14.00 -21.42 -2.19
N VAL A 21 14.39 -20.78 -1.08
CA VAL A 21 13.90 -19.47 -0.67
C VAL A 21 15.06 -18.57 -0.26
N GLU A 22 15.09 -17.37 -0.84
CA GLU A 22 15.93 -16.27 -0.39
C GLU A 22 15.07 -15.28 0.41
N TYR A 23 15.62 -14.73 1.50
CA TYR A 23 15.04 -13.59 2.20
C TYR A 23 16.02 -12.43 2.16
N LYS A 24 15.53 -11.28 1.73
CA LYS A 24 16.29 -10.04 1.67
C LYS A 24 15.46 -8.91 2.28
N GLU A 25 15.95 -8.36 3.38
CA GLU A 25 15.41 -7.14 3.97
C GLU A 25 16.04 -5.94 3.27
N LYS A 26 15.23 -4.92 2.96
CA LYS A 26 15.68 -3.70 2.30
C LYS A 26 15.05 -2.50 2.99
N GLU A 27 15.86 -1.51 3.34
CA GLU A 27 15.42 -0.17 3.73
C GLU A 27 15.68 0.78 2.56
N PRO A 28 14.67 1.06 1.71
CA PRO A 28 14.86 1.90 0.54
C PRO A 28 14.82 3.38 0.91
N ASN A 29 15.71 4.18 0.31
CA ASN A 29 15.64 5.65 0.39
C ASN A 29 14.35 6.19 -0.25
N ASN A 30 13.85 5.51 -1.29
CA ASN A 30 12.58 5.79 -1.94
C ASN A 30 11.83 4.47 -2.18
N ILE A 31 10.76 4.28 -1.41
CA ILE A 31 10.00 3.04 -1.43
C ILE A 31 9.26 2.82 -2.76
N ILE A 32 8.79 3.87 -3.43
CA ILE A 32 8.12 3.77 -4.75
C ILE A 32 9.11 3.23 -5.77
N GLN A 33 10.30 3.82 -5.84
CA GLN A 33 11.30 3.44 -6.82
C GLN A 33 11.75 1.99 -6.63
N GLU A 34 11.89 1.54 -5.39
CA GLU A 34 12.23 0.15 -5.09
C GLU A 34 11.12 -0.83 -5.49
N ILE A 35 9.85 -0.51 -5.19
CA ILE A 35 8.69 -1.31 -5.60
C ILE A 35 8.61 -1.41 -7.12
N LEU A 36 8.79 -0.29 -7.83
CA LEU A 36 8.79 -0.26 -9.30
C LEU A 36 9.96 -1.07 -9.88
N SER A 37 11.15 -0.94 -9.31
CA SER A 37 12.33 -1.71 -9.72
C SER A 37 12.08 -3.22 -9.62
N ILE A 38 11.46 -3.68 -8.52
CA ILE A 38 11.08 -5.08 -8.35
C ILE A 38 10.01 -5.48 -9.38
N GLY A 39 8.98 -4.66 -9.56
CA GLY A 39 7.86 -4.95 -10.47
C GLY A 39 8.19 -4.85 -11.96
N GLN A 40 9.24 -4.13 -12.33
CA GLN A 40 9.74 -4.02 -13.70
C GLN A 40 10.87 -5.00 -13.99
N SER A 41 11.36 -5.71 -12.97
CA SER A 41 12.35 -6.75 -13.15
C SER A 41 11.75 -7.96 -13.88
N GLN A 42 12.58 -8.61 -14.69
CA GLN A 42 12.28 -9.91 -15.31
C GLN A 42 12.69 -11.09 -14.41
N ASP A 43 13.16 -10.82 -13.20
CA ASP A 43 13.60 -11.84 -12.24
C ASP A 43 12.42 -12.61 -11.61
N PHE A 44 11.18 -12.14 -11.80
CA PHE A 44 9.99 -12.69 -11.15
C PHE A 44 8.87 -12.93 -12.17
N ASP A 45 8.16 -14.05 -12.00
CA ASP A 45 6.92 -14.37 -12.75
C ASP A 45 5.66 -13.93 -11.98
N LEU A 46 5.74 -13.94 -10.65
CA LEU A 46 4.64 -13.59 -9.73
C LEU A 46 5.17 -12.77 -8.55
N ILE A 47 4.53 -11.64 -8.28
CA ILE A 47 4.74 -10.85 -7.05
C ILE A 47 3.53 -11.01 -6.14
N VAL A 48 3.79 -11.38 -4.89
CA VAL A 48 2.77 -11.49 -3.85
C VAL A 48 2.88 -10.31 -2.90
N VAL A 49 1.79 -9.56 -2.76
CA VAL A 49 1.71 -8.36 -1.91
C VAL A 49 0.74 -8.61 -0.75
N GLY A 50 1.18 -8.34 0.47
CA GLY A 50 0.31 -8.34 1.64
C GLY A 50 -0.39 -6.99 1.82
N ARG A 51 -1.71 -7.00 1.98
CA ARG A 51 -2.47 -5.80 2.37
C ARG A 51 -2.62 -5.72 3.89
N GLY A 52 -1.76 -4.93 4.53
CA GLY A 52 -1.87 -4.60 5.96
C GLY A 52 -3.09 -3.72 6.26
N ARG A 53 -3.59 -3.75 7.50
CA ARG A 53 -4.72 -2.89 7.95
C ARG A 53 -4.29 -1.48 8.29
N LEU A 54 -3.04 -1.30 8.68
CA LEU A 54 -2.45 -0.01 9.02
C LEU A 54 -1.18 0.15 8.20
N PRO A 55 -1.12 1.10 7.25
CA PRO A 55 0.13 1.39 6.55
C PRO A 55 1.17 1.91 7.56
N SER A 56 2.43 1.49 7.41
CA SER A 56 3.54 2.16 8.09
C SER A 56 3.64 3.59 7.60
N ALA A 57 4.27 4.49 8.35
CA ALA A 57 4.45 5.89 7.93
C ALA A 57 5.11 6.00 6.54
N GLU A 58 6.04 5.10 6.23
CA GLU A 58 6.72 5.01 4.94
C GLU A 58 5.76 4.62 3.80
N VAL A 59 4.87 3.66 4.04
CA VAL A 59 3.86 3.20 3.07
C VAL A 59 2.67 4.17 2.99
N ALA A 60 2.42 4.97 4.03
CA ALA A 60 1.34 5.97 4.03
C ALA A 60 1.60 7.08 3.00
N THR A 61 2.87 7.40 2.71
CA THR A 61 3.23 8.35 1.64
C THR A 61 2.74 7.89 0.26
N LEU A 62 2.59 6.58 0.05
CA LEU A 62 2.03 6.02 -1.18
C LEU A 62 0.52 6.29 -1.33
N ALA A 63 -0.20 6.50 -0.23
CA ALA A 63 -1.63 6.80 -0.27
C ALA A 63 -1.94 8.25 -0.67
N GLU A 64 -0.92 9.12 -0.73
CA GLU A 64 -1.06 10.49 -1.26
C GLU A 64 -1.12 10.50 -2.79
N CYS A 65 -0.64 9.45 -3.44
CA CYS A 65 -0.86 9.21 -4.87
C CYS A 65 -2.35 8.90 -5.11
N GLN A 66 -2.90 9.42 -6.21
CA GLN A 66 -4.29 9.17 -6.58
C GLN A 66 -4.47 7.69 -6.93
N ALA A 67 -5.09 6.92 -6.03
CA ALA A 67 -5.26 5.49 -6.19
C ALA A 67 -6.22 5.14 -7.35
N GLU A 68 -5.77 4.31 -8.28
CA GLU A 68 -6.57 3.77 -9.40
C GLU A 68 -7.37 2.53 -8.96
N HIS A 69 -6.82 1.77 -8.02
CA HIS A 69 -7.25 0.48 -7.51
C HIS A 69 -7.15 0.41 -5.98
N PRO A 70 -7.92 1.22 -5.23
CA PRO A 70 -7.84 1.33 -3.77
C PRO A 70 -8.07 0.00 -3.03
N GLN A 71 -8.77 -0.95 -3.64
CA GLN A 71 -9.00 -2.29 -3.10
C GLN A 71 -7.72 -3.14 -2.96
N LEU A 72 -6.65 -2.80 -3.69
CA LEU A 72 -5.39 -3.53 -3.66
C LEU A 72 -4.45 -3.06 -2.53
N GLY A 73 -4.80 -1.95 -1.86
CA GLY A 73 -3.91 -1.28 -0.91
C GLY A 73 -2.75 -0.56 -1.61
N CYS A 74 -1.96 0.22 -0.86
CA CYS A 74 -1.04 1.19 -1.45
C CYS A 74 0.03 0.57 -2.38
N ILE A 75 0.65 -0.55 -1.98
CA ILE A 75 1.67 -1.23 -2.80
C ILE A 75 1.01 -1.93 -4.01
N GLY A 76 -0.12 -2.59 -3.78
CA GLY A 76 -0.85 -3.29 -4.83
C GLY A 76 -1.39 -2.34 -5.90
N ASP A 77 -1.81 -1.14 -5.50
CA ASP A 77 -2.25 -0.06 -6.38
C ASP A 77 -1.11 0.42 -7.29
N VAL A 78 0.06 0.72 -6.71
CA VAL A 78 1.27 1.09 -7.48
C VAL A 78 1.63 0.00 -8.49
N LEU A 79 1.60 -1.28 -8.10
CA LEU A 79 1.95 -2.38 -9.00
C LEU A 79 0.85 -2.72 -10.02
N ALA A 80 -0.39 -2.31 -9.80
CA ALA A 80 -1.48 -2.54 -10.75
C ALA A 80 -1.69 -1.36 -11.70
N SER A 81 -1.13 -0.19 -11.39
CA SER A 81 -1.29 0.99 -12.23
C SER A 81 -0.71 0.76 -13.63
N SER A 82 -1.51 1.14 -14.63
CA SER A 82 -1.20 0.97 -16.05
C SER A 82 0.06 1.73 -16.52
N ILE A 83 0.48 2.75 -15.76
CA ILE A 83 1.64 3.60 -16.05
C ILE A 83 2.96 2.89 -15.73
N ASN A 84 2.93 1.90 -14.84
CA ASN A 84 4.13 1.39 -14.18
C ASN A 84 4.81 0.21 -14.89
N HIS A 85 4.31 -0.19 -16.07
CA HIS A 85 4.92 -1.21 -16.95
C HIS A 85 5.40 -2.47 -16.21
N ILE A 86 4.52 -3.04 -15.39
CA ILE A 86 4.81 -4.19 -14.55
C ILE A 86 4.76 -5.47 -15.39
N ILE A 87 5.82 -6.28 -15.28
CA ILE A 87 6.01 -7.52 -16.07
C ILE A 87 5.37 -8.75 -15.41
N PRO A 88 5.62 -9.05 -14.11
CA PRO A 88 5.05 -10.22 -13.45
C PRO A 88 3.55 -10.09 -13.18
N SER A 89 2.91 -11.23 -12.95
CA SER A 89 1.56 -11.28 -12.38
C SER A 89 1.57 -10.75 -10.94
N ILE A 90 0.52 -10.05 -10.53
CA ILE A 90 0.39 -9.50 -9.17
C ILE A 90 -0.72 -10.24 -8.42
N LEU A 91 -0.39 -10.81 -7.25
CA LEU A 91 -1.36 -11.41 -6.32
C LEU A 91 -1.38 -10.61 -5.01
N VAL A 92 -2.51 -10.00 -4.71
CA VAL A 92 -2.72 -9.29 -3.44
C VAL A 92 -3.45 -10.20 -2.45
N VAL A 93 -2.80 -10.48 -1.31
CA VAL A 93 -3.37 -11.28 -0.22
C VAL A 93 -3.76 -10.38 0.94
N GLN A 94 -5.04 -10.46 1.33
CA GLN A 94 -5.60 -9.67 2.42
C GLN A 94 -6.20 -10.55 3.51
N GLN A 95 -6.06 -10.14 4.76
CA GLN A 95 -6.69 -10.84 5.88
C GLN A 95 -8.16 -10.41 6.02
N HIS A 96 -9.08 -11.32 5.72
CA HIS A 96 -10.51 -11.12 5.93
C HIS A 96 -10.91 -11.38 7.39
N ASN A 97 -10.61 -10.45 8.31
CA ASN A 97 -11.45 -10.31 9.51
C ASN A 97 -12.26 -9.03 9.32
N LYS A 98 -13.58 -9.14 9.37
CA LYS A 98 -14.50 -7.99 9.39
C LYS A 98 -14.10 -7.04 10.53
N PRO A 99 -13.75 -5.78 10.27
CA PRO A 99 -14.23 -4.70 11.12
C PRO A 99 -15.66 -4.38 10.66
N GLN A 100 -16.63 -4.42 11.57
CA GLN A 100 -17.87 -3.68 11.32
C GLN A 100 -17.53 -2.19 11.18
N VAL A 101 -18.39 -1.50 10.42
CA VAL A 101 -18.50 -0.05 10.25
C VAL A 101 -17.78 0.54 9.02
N GLU A 102 -18.52 0.47 7.91
CA GLU A 102 -18.94 1.61 7.08
C GLU A 102 -17.86 2.58 6.58
N GLU A 103 -17.69 2.56 5.25
CA GLU A 103 -17.99 3.72 4.40
C GLU A 103 -17.96 5.08 5.11
N ILE A 104 -16.78 5.65 5.26
CA ILE A 104 -16.63 7.10 5.22
C ILE A 104 -15.66 7.42 4.10
N ALA A 105 -16.17 7.23 2.88
CA ALA A 105 -15.85 8.14 1.81
C ALA A 105 -16.39 9.52 2.23
N VAL A 106 -15.54 10.39 2.75
CA VAL A 106 -15.81 11.84 2.72
C VAL A 106 -14.64 12.49 2.03
N SER A 107 -14.75 12.43 0.71
CA SER A 107 -14.52 13.52 -0.23
C SER A 107 -13.64 14.66 0.26
N LYS A 108 -12.46 14.72 -0.37
CA LYS A 108 -11.73 15.93 -0.70
C LYS A 108 -12.68 16.94 -1.37
N ILE A 109 -13.35 17.80 -0.59
CA ILE A 109 -14.07 18.98 -1.12
C ILE A 109 -13.24 20.22 -0.78
N VAL A 110 -12.37 20.55 -1.74
CA VAL A 110 -12.09 21.88 -2.30
C VAL A 110 -12.08 23.07 -1.31
N LYS A 111 -10.85 23.58 -1.08
CA LYS A 111 -10.61 25.01 -0.80
C LYS A 111 -10.95 25.84 -2.04
N GLU A 112 -11.40 27.08 -1.79
CA GLU A 112 -11.70 28.19 -2.72
C GLU A 112 -13.15 28.18 -3.26
N SER A 113 -13.93 29.26 -3.27
CA SER A 113 -13.77 30.66 -2.85
C SER A 113 -15.17 31.32 -2.88
N SER A 114 -15.37 32.31 -2.01
CA SER A 114 -16.30 33.47 -2.09
C SER A 114 -17.77 33.27 -2.47
N LEU A 115 -18.68 33.78 -1.62
CA LEU A 115 -19.47 34.99 -1.92
C LEU A 115 -20.24 35.43 -0.66
N SER A 116 -20.04 36.69 -0.31
CA SER A 116 -20.73 37.45 0.73
C SER A 116 -22.22 37.63 0.45
N ILE A 117 -23.07 37.56 1.48
CA ILE A 117 -24.24 38.43 1.56
C ILE A 117 -24.37 38.99 2.99
N ASN A 118 -24.29 40.31 3.07
CA ASN A 118 -24.76 41.11 4.19
C ASN A 118 -26.29 41.21 4.12
N GLY A 119 -26.93 41.43 5.27
CA GLY A 119 -28.33 41.83 5.41
C GLY A 119 -29.10 40.96 6.41
N ASP A 120 -29.92 41.47 7.32
CA ASP A 120 -30.35 42.84 7.50
C ASP A 120 -31.03 43.01 8.87
N ALA A 121 -31.17 44.27 9.28
CA ALA A 121 -31.88 44.72 10.48
C ALA A 121 -33.41 44.56 10.36
N ASN A 122 -34.08 44.41 11.51
CA ASN A 122 -35.48 44.82 11.84
C ASN A 122 -35.90 44.15 13.16
N VAL A 123 -36.55 44.74 14.16
CA VAL A 123 -37.08 46.08 14.50
C VAL A 123 -37.03 46.17 16.02
#